data_AF-A0A2D6X8B5-F1
#
_entry.id   AF-A0A2D6X8B5-F1
#
_cell.length_a   1.000
_cell.length_b   1.000
_cell.length_c   1.000
_cell.angle_alpha   90.00
_cell.angle_beta   90.00
_cell.angle_gamma   90.00
#
_symmetry.space_group_name_H-M   'P 1'
#
loop_
_entity.id
_entity.type
_entity.pdbx_description
1 polymer ?
#
loop_
_entity_poly.entity_id
_entity_poly.type
_entity_poly.pdbx_seq_one_letter_code
_entity_poly.pdbx_strand_id
1 'polypeptide(L)'
;MSKTKDYFDCNNLCPYDWRNWHAPWQIACGGTEIPCQVLGKWYIMVLNLKENIYYYYCFNEDIFKTEKEFEDIKNSEILVL
;
A
#
# COMPACT_ATOMS: atom_id res chain seq x y z
N MET A 1 -4.79 -31.30 -22.51
CA MET A 1 -5.37 -30.40 -21.48
C MET A 1 -4.25 -30.00 -20.53
N SER A 2 -3.58 -28.87 -20.79
CA SER A 2 -2.59 -28.34 -19.86
C SER A 2 -3.32 -27.50 -18.82
N LYS A 3 -3.26 -27.90 -17.55
CA LYS A 3 -3.69 -27.06 -16.43
C LYS A 3 -2.57 -26.05 -16.20
N THR A 4 -2.65 -24.90 -16.85
CA THR A 4 -1.89 -23.72 -16.43
C THR A 4 -2.34 -23.40 -15.02
N LYS A 5 -1.41 -23.54 -14.07
CA LYS A 5 -1.55 -22.99 -12.72
C LYS A 5 -1.76 -21.49 -12.92
N ASP A 6 -2.94 -21.00 -12.58
CA ASP A 6 -3.20 -19.59 -12.40
C ASP A 6 -2.27 -19.11 -11.28
N TYR A 7 -1.06 -18.68 -11.66
CA TYR A 7 -0.28 -17.80 -10.82
C TYR A 7 -1.16 -16.57 -10.65
N PHE A 8 -1.76 -16.43 -9.46
CA PHE A 8 -2.37 -15.19 -9.02
C PHE A 8 -1.30 -14.11 -9.20
N ASP A 9 -1.41 -13.37 -10.28
CA ASP A 9 -0.53 -12.26 -10.57
C ASP A 9 -0.88 -11.16 -9.58
N CYS A 10 -0.20 -11.17 -8.43
CA CYS A 10 -0.33 -10.16 -7.39
C CYS A 10 0.00 -8.74 -7.90
N ASN A 11 0.54 -8.61 -9.13
CA ASN A 11 0.71 -7.33 -9.81
C ASN A 11 -0.60 -6.71 -10.34
N ASN A 12 -1.71 -7.46 -10.40
CA ASN A 12 -2.97 -7.03 -11.03
C ASN A 12 -4.13 -6.72 -10.06
N LEU A 13 -3.91 -6.71 -8.74
CA LEU A 13 -5.00 -6.45 -7.79
C LEU A 13 -5.21 -4.95 -7.51
N CYS A 14 -4.14 -4.16 -7.43
CA CYS A 14 -4.26 -2.74 -7.17
C CYS A 14 -4.56 -1.98 -8.48
N PRO A 15 -5.68 -1.23 -8.58
CA PRO A 15 -6.06 -0.53 -9.80
C PRO A 15 -5.29 0.78 -10.04
N TYR A 16 -4.41 1.18 -9.13
CA TYR A 16 -3.67 2.45 -9.19
C TYR A 16 -2.27 2.27 -9.78
N ASP A 17 -1.76 3.30 -10.48
CA ASP A 17 -0.36 3.37 -10.90
C ASP A 17 0.55 3.77 -9.73
N TRP A 18 0.78 2.82 -8.84
CA TRP A 18 1.56 3.03 -7.62
C TRP A 18 3.08 2.98 -7.85
N ARG A 19 3.56 2.72 -9.06
CA ARG A 19 5.00 2.64 -9.34
C ARG A 19 5.63 4.00 -9.64
N ASN A 20 4.80 5.01 -9.93
CA ASN A 20 5.25 6.34 -10.27
C ASN A 20 5.16 7.29 -9.06
N TRP A 21 6.32 7.66 -8.51
CA TRP A 21 6.42 8.58 -7.36
C TRP A 21 7.38 9.71 -7.66
N HIS A 22 7.14 10.85 -7.00
CA HIS A 22 7.96 12.04 -7.12
C HIS A 22 8.53 12.45 -5.77
N ALA A 23 9.74 13.02 -5.78
CA ALA A 23 10.36 13.57 -4.60
C ALA A 23 9.44 14.58 -3.88
N PRO A 24 9.36 14.56 -2.53
CA PRO A 24 10.24 13.83 -1.61
C PRO A 24 9.82 12.37 -1.34
N TRP A 25 8.84 11.83 -2.03
CA TRP A 25 8.29 10.50 -1.73
C TRP A 25 8.93 9.42 -2.60
N GLN A 26 9.17 8.26 -1.99
CA GLN A 26 9.54 7.04 -2.69
C GLN A 26 8.82 5.83 -2.09
N ILE A 27 8.66 4.78 -2.87
CA ILE A 27 8.17 3.49 -2.38
C ILE A 27 9.11 2.98 -1.28
N ALA A 28 8.53 2.50 -0.18
CA ALA A 28 9.30 1.97 0.95
C ALA A 28 10.04 0.67 0.59
N CYS A 29 10.81 0.13 1.56
CA CYS A 29 11.52 -1.14 1.42
C CYS A 29 12.47 -1.21 0.20
N GLY A 30 13.09 -0.07 -0.16
CA GLY A 30 13.98 -0.01 -1.33
C GLY A 30 13.26 -0.10 -2.67
N GLY A 31 11.98 0.26 -2.71
CA GLY A 31 11.17 0.27 -3.93
C GLY A 31 10.41 -1.03 -4.20
N THR A 32 10.40 -1.98 -3.26
CA THR A 32 9.75 -3.28 -3.42
C THR A 32 8.43 -3.41 -2.70
N GLU A 33 7.99 -2.39 -1.96
CA GLU A 33 6.68 -2.40 -1.30
C GLU A 33 5.55 -2.54 -2.33
N ILE A 34 4.50 -3.29 -2.00
CA ILE A 34 3.34 -3.51 -2.86
C ILE A 34 2.10 -3.02 -2.12
N PRO A 35 1.13 -2.36 -2.81
CA PRO A 35 -0.10 -1.93 -2.15
C PRO A 35 -0.88 -3.09 -1.53
N CYS A 36 -1.52 -2.81 -0.39
CA CYS A 36 -2.43 -3.72 0.29
C CYS A 36 -3.82 -3.11 0.40
N GLN A 37 -4.84 -3.97 0.51
CA GLN A 37 -6.22 -3.54 0.73
C GLN A 37 -6.58 -3.73 2.20
N VAL A 38 -7.10 -2.67 2.84
CA VAL A 38 -7.57 -2.65 4.24
C VAL A 38 -8.91 -1.92 4.25
N LEU A 39 -9.96 -2.53 4.81
CA LEU A 39 -11.32 -1.97 4.85
C LEU A 39 -11.82 -1.46 3.48
N GLY A 40 -11.51 -2.21 2.41
CA GLY A 40 -11.89 -1.89 1.03
C GLY A 40 -11.11 -0.75 0.38
N LYS A 41 -10.12 -0.15 1.07
CA LYS A 41 -9.26 0.92 0.55
C LYS A 41 -7.85 0.41 0.29
N TRP A 42 -7.20 0.97 -0.72
CA TRP A 42 -5.83 0.63 -1.08
C TRP A 42 -4.84 1.55 -0.39
N TYR A 43 -3.82 0.95 0.20
CA TYR A 43 -2.72 1.63 0.88
C TYR A 43 -1.38 1.14 0.34
N ILE A 44 -0.36 2.00 0.36
CA ILE A 44 1.04 1.59 0.16
C ILE A 44 1.94 2.33 1.14
N MET A 45 2.95 1.64 1.66
CA MET A 45 3.97 2.28 2.49
C MET A 45 4.99 3.03 1.62
N VAL A 46 5.27 4.27 1.99
CA VAL A 46 6.21 5.17 1.33
C VAL A 46 7.15 5.81 2.34
N LEU A 47 8.34 6.16 1.89
CA LEU A 47 9.33 6.90 2.65
C LEU A 47 9.35 8.35 2.17
N ASN A 48 9.18 9.29 3.09
CA ASN A 48 9.49 10.70 2.86
C ASN A 48 11.00 10.91 3.01
N LEU A 49 11.70 11.19 1.92
CA LEU A 49 13.15 11.41 1.89
C LEU A 49 13.61 12.67 2.64
N LYS A 50 12.74 13.67 2.77
CA LYS A 50 13.08 14.92 3.45
C LYS A 50 13.05 14.76 4.97
N GLU A 51 12.06 14.03 5.46
CA GLU A 51 11.84 13.79 6.89
C GLU A 51 12.50 12.51 7.39
N ASN A 52 12.83 11.59 6.48
CA ASN A 52 13.28 10.23 6.76
C ASN A 52 12.28 9.45 7.64
N ILE A 53 10.98 9.58 7.32
CA ILE A 53 9.86 8.96 8.04
C ILE A 53 8.98 8.18 7.06
N TYR A 54 8.48 7.03 7.52
CA TYR A 54 7.53 6.21 6.77
C TYR A 54 6.08 6.66 6.98
N TYR A 55 5.31 6.58 5.91
CA TYR A 55 3.88 6.87 5.89
C TYR A 55 3.17 5.80 5.06
N TYR A 56 1.86 5.65 5.28
CA TYR A 56 0.98 4.88 4.41
C TYR A 56 0.13 5.85 3.59
N TYR A 57 0.28 5.81 2.27
CA TYR A 57 -0.57 6.60 1.37
C TYR A 57 -1.83 5.82 1.01
N CYS A 58 -3.00 6.42 1.25
CA CYS A 58 -4.30 5.88 0.89
C CYS A 58 -4.73 6.40 -0.48
N PHE A 59 -4.75 5.54 -1.49
CA PHE A 59 -5.09 5.94 -2.86
C PHE A 59 -6.53 6.43 -2.98
N ASN A 60 -7.46 5.82 -2.24
CA ASN A 60 -8.87 6.14 -2.29
C ASN A 60 -9.19 7.53 -1.71
N GLU A 61 -8.38 8.00 -0.77
CA GLU A 61 -8.61 9.27 -0.08
C GLU A 61 -7.66 10.38 -0.52
N ASP A 62 -6.57 10.04 -1.23
CA ASP A 62 -5.47 10.95 -1.54
C ASP A 62 -4.87 11.58 -0.26
N ILE A 63 -4.62 10.73 0.75
CA ILE A 63 -4.14 11.16 2.08
C ILE A 63 -3.01 10.25 2.56
N PHE A 64 -1.97 10.86 3.11
CA PHE A 64 -0.93 10.17 3.88
C PHE A 64 -1.38 9.94 5.32
N LYS A 65 -1.18 8.72 5.82
CA LYS A 65 -1.39 8.32 7.21
C LYS A 65 -0.03 8.03 7.83
N THR A 66 0.13 8.41 9.09
CA THR A 66 1.26 7.94 9.91
C THR A 66 1.17 6.42 10.10
N GLU A 67 2.28 5.79 10.48
CA GLU A 67 2.30 4.36 10.82
C GLU A 67 1.29 4.03 11.92
N LYS A 68 1.16 4.90 12.93
CA LYS A 68 0.19 4.74 14.02
C LYS A 68 -1.25 4.77 13.52
N GLU A 69 -1.61 5.75 12.70
CA GLU A 69 -2.98 5.86 12.16
C GLU A 69 -3.33 4.64 11.28
N PHE A 70 -2.38 4.14 10.49
CA PHE A 70 -2.59 2.93 9.70
C PHE A 70 -2.79 1.69 10.58
N GLU A 71 -1.99 1.54 11.64
CA GLU A 71 -2.13 0.44 12.60
C GLU A 71 -3.48 0.48 13.32
N ASP A 72 -3.96 1.67 13.71
CA ASP A 72 -5.29 1.85 14.32
C ASP A 72 -6.42 1.45 13.34
N ILE A 73 -6.30 1.81 12.05
CA ILE A 73 -7.24 1.41 10.99
C ILE A 73 -7.25 -0.11 10.81
N LYS A 74 -6.07 -0.73 10.73
CA LYS A 74 -5.91 -2.17 10.53
C LYS A 74 -6.46 -2.98 11.72
N ASN A 75 -6.22 -2.53 12.95
CA ASN A 75 -6.76 -3.18 14.14
C ASN A 75 -8.29 -3.06 14.24
N SER A 76 -8.86 -1.99 13.69
CA SER A 76 -10.31 -1.85 13.57
C SER A 76 -10.93 -2.88 12.62
N GLU A 77 -10.19 -3.34 11.59
CA GLU A 77 -10.65 -4.41 10.68
C GLU A 77 -10.75 -5.76 11.39
N ILE A 78 -9.79 -6.07 12.28
CA ILE A 78 -9.76 -7.34 13.01
C ILE A 78 -10.95 -7.47 13.97
N LEU A 79 -11.45 -6.37 14.52
CA LEU A 79 -12.59 -6.38 15.46
C LEU A 79 -13.95 -6.61 14.79
N VAL A 80 -14.02 -6.59 13.45
CA VAL A 80 -15.27 -6.77 12.68
C VAL A 80 -15.40 -8.20 12.12
N LEU A 81 -14.37 -9.04 12.27
CA LEU A 81 -14.33 -10.45 11.86
C LEU A 81 -14.55 -11.39 13.05
#